data_AF-D5ATI4-F1
#
_entry.id   AF-D5ATI4-F1
#
_cell.length_a   1.000
_cell.length_b   1.000
_cell.length_c   1.000
_cell.angle_alpha   90.00
_cell.angle_beta   90.00
_cell.angle_gamma   90.00
#
_symmetry.space_group_name_H-M   'P 1'
#
loop_
_entity.id
_entity.type
_entity.pdbx_description
1 polymer ?
#
loop_
_entity_poly.entity_id
_entity_poly.type
_entity_poly.pdbx_seq_one_letter_code
_entity_poly.pdbx_strand_id
1 'polypeptide(L)'
;MTLAPILPVALLTGLAAGLSGCAEAGGGAVSGATITYEGVETHLLDDDLVGFQVALSGTTSKAAVTAYAACAAAQYAQIRGFGFARHVRTNVTRSGGSLQADAVYLISPALPRGLRTIDAEVTVADCHERGIPTV
;
A
#
# COMPACT_ATOMS: atom_id res chain seq x y z
N MET A 1 74.64 3.05 38.84
CA MET A 1 74.66 1.91 37.90
C MET A 1 73.27 1.77 37.32
N THR A 2 73.12 2.27 36.09
CA THR A 2 72.15 1.93 35.02
C THR A 2 70.67 1.71 35.37
N LEU A 3 69.86 2.75 35.12
CA LEU A 3 68.45 2.63 34.71
C LEU A 3 68.39 2.29 33.21
N ALA A 4 67.54 1.33 32.84
CA ALA A 4 67.06 1.10 31.48
C ALA A 4 65.73 0.27 31.55
N PRO A 5 64.92 0.20 30.49
CA PRO A 5 63.62 0.87 30.38
C PRO A 5 62.48 -0.15 30.09
N ILE A 6 61.36 0.32 29.52
CA ILE A 6 60.46 -0.37 28.55
C ILE A 6 58.95 -0.21 28.93
N LEU A 7 58.29 0.74 28.26
CA LEU A 7 56.84 0.70 27.89
C LEU A 7 56.62 -0.45 26.88
N PRO A 8 55.41 -1.04 26.64
CA PRO A 8 54.12 -0.36 26.41
C PRO A 8 52.83 -1.21 26.72
N VAL A 9 51.70 -0.85 26.08
CA VAL A 9 50.46 -1.63 25.82
C VAL A 9 49.32 -1.38 26.84
N ALA A 10 48.45 -0.41 26.61
CA ALA A 10 47.26 -0.44 25.74
C ALA A 10 46.13 -1.36 26.26
N LEU A 11 44.99 -0.76 26.60
CA LEU A 11 43.65 -1.37 26.54
C LEU A 11 42.62 -0.23 26.67
N LEU A 12 42.21 0.31 25.51
CA LEU A 12 40.99 1.11 25.39
C LEU A 12 39.80 0.17 25.54
N THR A 13 39.10 0.24 26.67
CA THR A 13 37.81 -0.42 26.89
C THR A 13 36.71 0.36 26.19
N GLY A 14 36.15 -0.26 25.14
CA GLY A 14 34.97 0.24 24.43
C GLY A 14 33.70 0.10 25.27
N LEU A 15 32.87 1.14 25.27
CA LEU A 15 31.47 1.08 25.66
C LEU A 15 30.60 1.36 24.43
N ALA A 16 30.07 0.29 23.84
CA ALA A 16 28.94 0.34 22.91
C ALA A 16 27.75 -0.30 23.62
N ALA A 17 26.71 0.47 23.95
CA ALA A 17 25.46 -0.08 24.45
C ALA A 17 24.29 0.88 24.16
N GLY A 18 23.26 0.36 23.47
CA GLY A 18 21.87 0.80 23.63
C GLY A 18 21.18 1.41 22.41
N LEU A 19 20.92 0.63 21.35
CA LEU A 19 19.73 0.87 20.52
C LEU A 19 18.64 -0.12 20.96
N SER A 20 17.69 0.35 21.76
CA SER A 20 16.42 -0.33 22.01
C SER A 20 15.46 -0.02 20.86
N GLY A 21 15.35 -0.95 19.90
CA GLY A 21 14.27 -0.93 18.91
C GLY A 21 12.98 -1.48 19.52
N CYS A 22 11.86 -0.76 19.34
CA CYS A 22 10.53 -1.30 19.63
C CYS A 22 10.27 -2.53 18.74
N ALA A 23 9.95 -3.65 19.36
CA ALA A 23 9.40 -4.81 18.67
C ALA A 23 7.97 -4.48 18.22
N GLU A 24 7.71 -4.50 16.92
CA GLU A 24 6.36 -4.38 16.37
C GLU A 24 5.55 -5.62 16.77
N ALA A 25 4.43 -5.37 17.45
CA ALA A 25 3.56 -6.42 17.94
C ALA A 25 2.85 -7.11 16.77
N GLY A 26 3.26 -8.34 16.49
CA GLY A 26 2.42 -9.46 16.07
C GLY A 26 1.35 -9.15 15.02
N GLY A 27 1.76 -9.06 13.76
CA GLY A 27 0.86 -9.36 12.65
C GLY A 27 0.43 -10.82 12.74
N GLY A 28 -0.76 -11.07 13.29
CA GLY A 28 -1.35 -12.39 13.34
C GLY A 28 -1.31 -13.02 11.95
N ALA A 29 -0.49 -14.04 11.80
CA ALA A 29 -0.43 -14.84 10.58
C ALA A 29 -1.81 -15.45 10.36
N VAL A 30 -2.61 -14.83 9.49
CA VAL A 30 -3.82 -15.45 8.98
C VAL A 30 -3.33 -16.60 8.11
N SER A 31 -3.51 -17.81 8.62
CA SER A 31 -3.22 -19.06 7.94
C SER A 31 -3.78 -19.03 6.51
N GLY A 32 -2.90 -18.96 5.50
CA GLY A 32 -3.03 -19.44 4.12
C GLY A 32 -4.33 -19.25 3.32
N ALA A 33 -5.25 -18.37 3.72
CA ALA A 33 -6.45 -18.14 2.94
C ALA A 33 -6.10 -17.40 1.64
N THR A 34 -6.35 -18.04 0.51
CA THR A 34 -6.14 -17.42 -0.81
C THR A 34 -7.16 -16.31 -1.01
N ILE A 35 -6.68 -15.10 -1.31
CA ILE A 35 -7.57 -13.97 -1.62
C ILE A 35 -8.24 -14.24 -2.96
N THR A 36 -9.57 -14.18 -2.99
CA THR A 36 -10.34 -14.26 -4.23
C THR A 36 -10.87 -12.87 -4.55
N TYR A 37 -10.51 -12.34 -5.71
CA TYR A 37 -11.02 -11.06 -6.22
C TYR A 37 -12.30 -11.33 -7.00
N GLU A 38 -13.40 -10.72 -6.58
CA GLU A 38 -14.75 -11.04 -7.07
C GLU A 38 -15.22 -10.11 -8.20
N GLY A 39 -14.35 -9.21 -8.66
CA GLY A 39 -14.58 -8.32 -9.80
C GLY A 39 -14.64 -6.84 -9.43
N VAL A 40 -14.73 -6.02 -10.48
CA VAL A 40 -14.81 -4.56 -10.43
C VAL A 40 -16.03 -4.09 -11.22
N GLU A 41 -16.93 -3.37 -10.56
CA GLU A 41 -17.98 -2.59 -11.24
C GLU A 41 -17.57 -1.12 -11.27
N THR A 42 -17.62 -0.50 -12.46
CA THR A 42 -17.23 0.90 -12.65
C THR A 42 -18.44 1.75 -13.01
N HIS A 43 -18.60 2.89 -12.36
CA HIS A 43 -19.67 3.84 -12.61
C HIS A 43 -19.11 5.25 -12.81
N LEU A 44 -19.42 5.87 -13.93
CA LEU A 44 -19.15 7.30 -14.11
C LEU A 44 -20.16 8.10 -13.27
N LEU A 45 -19.64 8.97 -12.40
CA LEU A 45 -20.43 9.88 -11.58
C LEU A 45 -20.45 11.29 -12.18
N ASP A 46 -19.36 11.66 -12.84
CA ASP A 46 -19.17 12.90 -13.62
C ASP A 46 -18.11 12.64 -14.71
N ASP A 47 -17.74 13.66 -15.50
CA ASP A 47 -16.76 13.58 -16.58
C ASP A 47 -15.39 13.06 -16.09
N ASP A 48 -14.97 13.51 -14.91
CA ASP A 48 -13.68 13.16 -14.28
C ASP A 48 -13.84 12.49 -12.90
N LEU A 49 -15.07 12.18 -12.47
CA LEU A 49 -15.36 11.54 -11.19
C LEU A 49 -15.92 10.13 -11.41
N VAL A 50 -15.26 9.12 -10.85
CA VAL A 50 -15.54 7.71 -11.13
C VAL A 50 -15.66 6.91 -9.84
N GLY A 51 -16.72 6.12 -9.75
CA GLY A 51 -16.96 5.15 -8.69
C GLY A 51 -16.52 3.75 -9.10
N PHE A 52 -15.91 3.03 -8.15
CA PHE A 52 -15.50 1.63 -8.27
C PHE A 52 -16.09 0.84 -7.11
N GLN A 53 -16.93 -0.13 -7.43
CA GLN A 53 -17.38 -1.13 -6.48
C GLN A 53 -16.56 -2.38 -6.70
N VAL A 54 -15.83 -2.81 -5.68
CA VAL A 54 -15.01 -4.02 -5.74
C VAL A 54 -15.34 -4.93 -4.57
N ALA A 55 -15.20 -6.23 -4.77
CA ALA A 55 -15.35 -7.22 -3.73
C ALA A 55 -14.20 -8.21 -3.72
N LEU A 56 -13.82 -8.68 -2.54
CA LEU A 56 -12.89 -9.79 -2.38
C LEU A 56 -13.22 -10.61 -1.13
N SER A 57 -12.81 -11.86 -1.13
CA SER A 57 -12.92 -12.79 0.00
C SER A 57 -11.57 -13.42 0.33
N GLY A 58 -11.53 -14.23 1.39
CA GLY A 58 -10.30 -14.88 1.86
C GLY A 58 -9.43 -13.98 2.76
N THR A 59 -9.87 -12.77 3.09
CA THR A 59 -9.18 -11.91 4.07
C THR A 59 -10.14 -11.03 4.84
N THR A 60 -9.72 -10.64 6.04
CA THR A 60 -10.41 -9.64 6.87
C THR A 60 -9.82 -8.24 6.76
N SER A 61 -8.78 -8.06 5.94
CA SER A 61 -8.05 -6.80 5.77
C SER A 61 -8.83 -5.79 4.92
N LYS A 62 -9.28 -4.69 5.54
CA LYS A 62 -9.86 -3.55 4.81
C LYS A 62 -8.85 -2.89 3.87
N ALA A 63 -7.56 -2.97 4.20
CA ALA A 63 -6.50 -2.44 3.35
C ALA A 63 -6.39 -3.22 2.02
N ALA A 64 -6.63 -4.53 2.04
CA ALA A 64 -6.59 -5.36 0.83
C ALA A 64 -7.68 -4.93 -0.18
N VAL A 65 -8.94 -4.78 0.27
CA VAL A 65 -10.04 -4.37 -0.62
C VAL A 65 -9.91 -2.91 -1.08
N THR A 66 -9.34 -2.05 -0.24
CA THR A 66 -9.04 -0.66 -0.61
C THR A 66 -7.92 -0.58 -1.64
N ALA A 67 -6.89 -1.41 -1.51
CA ALA A 67 -5.82 -1.52 -2.51
C ALA A 67 -6.36 -2.04 -3.84
N TYR A 68 -7.27 -3.02 -3.82
CA TYR A 68 -7.94 -3.50 -5.02
C TYR A 68 -8.72 -2.39 -5.74
N ALA A 69 -9.49 -1.58 -5.00
CA ALA A 69 -10.17 -0.42 -5.56
C ALA A 69 -9.21 0.63 -6.16
N ALA A 70 -8.05 0.84 -5.53
CA ALA A 70 -7.02 1.74 -6.04
C ALA A 70 -6.38 1.22 -7.34
N CYS A 71 -6.13 -0.08 -7.44
CA CYS A 71 -5.65 -0.74 -8.65
C CYS A 71 -6.64 -0.59 -9.81
N ALA A 72 -7.93 -0.78 -9.54
CA ALA A 72 -8.99 -0.54 -10.50
C ALA A 72 -9.03 0.91 -11.00
N ALA A 73 -8.96 1.87 -10.07
CA ALA A 73 -8.96 3.29 -10.40
C ALA A 73 -7.74 3.71 -11.22
N ALA A 74 -6.55 3.21 -10.89
CA ALA A 74 -5.33 3.51 -11.63
C ALA A 74 -5.41 3.00 -13.07
N GLN A 75 -5.85 1.75 -13.26
CA GLN A 75 -5.98 1.19 -14.60
C GLN A 75 -7.06 1.91 -15.41
N TYR A 76 -8.18 2.26 -14.78
CA TYR A 76 -9.23 3.03 -15.42
C TYR A 76 -8.75 4.41 -15.90
N ALA A 77 -7.97 5.11 -15.06
CA ALA A 77 -7.35 6.38 -15.45
C ALA A 77 -6.47 6.19 -16.69
N GLN A 78 -5.60 5.17 -16.69
CA GLN A 78 -4.68 4.89 -17.79
C GLN A 78 -5.42 4.55 -19.11
N ILE A 79 -6.44 3.69 -19.10
CA ILE A 79 -7.19 3.34 -20.32
C ILE A 79 -8.00 4.53 -20.88
N ARG A 80 -8.29 5.52 -20.04
CA ARG A 80 -8.94 6.78 -20.43
C ARG A 80 -7.95 7.87 -20.86
N GLY A 81 -6.65 7.58 -20.84
CA GLY A 81 -5.59 8.53 -21.23
C GLY A 81 -5.21 9.54 -20.14
N PHE A 82 -5.53 9.27 -18.88
CA PHE A 82 -5.16 10.11 -17.74
C PHE A 82 -3.93 9.55 -17.01
N GLY A 83 -3.08 10.45 -16.51
CA GLY A 83 -1.87 10.08 -15.78
C GLY A 83 -2.08 9.94 -14.26
N PHE A 84 -3.17 10.48 -13.72
CA PHE A 84 -3.38 10.55 -12.28
C PHE A 84 -4.80 10.18 -11.86
N ALA A 85 -4.91 9.69 -10.64
CA ALA A 85 -6.18 9.58 -9.92
C ALA A 85 -6.03 10.16 -8.51
N ARG A 86 -7.01 10.91 -8.02
CA ARG A 86 -7.07 11.37 -6.62
C ARG A 86 -8.16 10.64 -5.90
N HIS A 87 -7.84 10.02 -4.77
CA HIS A 87 -8.83 9.39 -3.91
C HIS A 87 -9.78 10.42 -3.30
N VAL A 88 -11.09 10.20 -3.43
CA VAL A 88 -12.13 11.04 -2.81
C VAL A 88 -12.70 10.37 -1.57
N ARG A 89 -13.13 9.11 -1.68
CA ARG A 89 -13.66 8.32 -0.54
C ARG A 89 -13.56 6.83 -0.80
N THR A 90 -13.53 6.05 0.27
CA THR A 90 -13.81 4.60 0.23
C THR A 90 -14.62 4.21 1.45
N ASN A 91 -15.74 3.53 1.22
CA ASN A 91 -16.52 2.88 2.26
C ASN A 91 -16.35 1.38 2.15
N VAL A 92 -15.96 0.72 3.25
CA VAL A 92 -15.74 -0.73 3.27
C VAL A 92 -16.79 -1.39 4.14
N THR A 93 -17.49 -2.37 3.58
CA THR A 93 -18.49 -3.21 4.25
C THR A 93 -18.04 -4.67 4.24
N ARG A 94 -18.58 -5.47 5.15
CA ARG A 94 -18.37 -6.93 5.21
C ARG A 94 -19.71 -7.63 5.12
N SER A 95 -19.81 -8.62 4.24
CA SER A 95 -20.99 -9.48 4.10
C SER A 95 -20.57 -10.89 3.71
N GLY A 96 -21.13 -11.92 4.36
CA GLY A 96 -20.94 -13.31 3.94
C GLY A 96 -19.49 -13.83 3.89
N GLY A 97 -18.55 -13.18 4.59
CA GLY A 97 -17.12 -13.52 4.51
C GLY A 97 -16.33 -12.76 3.44
N SER A 98 -17.03 -12.01 2.57
CA SER A 98 -16.44 -11.08 1.62
C SER A 98 -16.38 -9.66 2.20
N LEU A 99 -15.38 -8.91 1.76
CA LEU A 99 -15.26 -7.47 1.94
C LEU A 99 -15.63 -6.79 0.62
N GLN A 100 -16.46 -5.76 0.69
CA GLN A 100 -16.79 -4.90 -0.44
C GLN A 100 -16.29 -3.48 -0.16
N ALA A 101 -15.78 -2.81 -1.19
CA ALA A 101 -15.43 -1.41 -1.14
C ALA A 101 -16.15 -0.63 -2.23
N ASP A 102 -16.85 0.44 -1.83
CA ASP A 102 -17.32 1.52 -2.71
C ASP A 102 -16.31 2.65 -2.63
N ALA A 103 -15.54 2.87 -3.69
CA ALA A 103 -14.51 3.88 -3.75
C ALA A 103 -14.79 4.89 -4.86
N VAL A 104 -14.52 6.17 -4.62
CA VAL A 104 -14.65 7.23 -5.61
C VAL A 104 -13.31 7.91 -5.81
N TYR A 105 -12.95 8.13 -7.07
CA TYR A 105 -11.71 8.77 -7.49
C TYR A 105 -12.01 9.87 -8.52
N LEU A 106 -11.21 10.93 -8.46
CA LEU A 106 -11.12 11.93 -9.52
C LEU A 106 -9.97 11.53 -10.46
N ILE A 107 -10.21 11.34 -11.75
CA ILE A 107 -9.15 11.09 -12.75
C ILE A 107 -8.68 12.41 -13.36
N SER A 108 -7.39 12.53 -13.68
CA SER A 108 -6.85 13.81 -14.13
C SER A 108 -5.64 13.66 -15.06
N PRO A 109 -5.48 14.53 -16.08
CA PRO A 109 -4.36 14.44 -17.01
C PRO A 109 -3.08 15.04 -16.42
N ALA A 110 -3.22 15.92 -15.43
CA ALA A 110 -2.12 16.55 -14.70
C ALA A 110 -2.30 16.30 -13.21
N LEU A 111 -1.24 16.55 -12.42
CA LEU A 111 -1.26 16.29 -10.98
C LEU A 111 -2.39 17.07 -10.29
N PRO A 112 -3.44 16.40 -9.76
CA PRO A 112 -4.55 17.07 -9.11
C PRO A 112 -4.12 17.66 -7.76
N ARG A 113 -4.74 18.78 -7.37
CA ARG A 113 -4.55 19.38 -6.05
C ARG A 113 -5.09 18.45 -4.96
N GLY A 114 -4.48 18.48 -3.77
CA GLY A 114 -4.92 17.72 -2.61
C GLY A 114 -3.94 16.61 -2.22
N LEU A 115 -4.38 15.76 -1.29
CA LEU A 115 -3.60 14.62 -0.80
C LEU A 115 -4.08 13.33 -1.47
N ARG A 116 -3.31 12.25 -1.34
CA ARG A 116 -3.68 10.89 -1.78
C ARG A 116 -3.94 10.81 -3.29
N THR A 117 -3.06 11.49 -4.03
CA THR A 117 -2.92 11.35 -5.47
C THR A 117 -2.12 10.11 -5.79
N ILE A 118 -2.53 9.45 -6.86
CA ILE A 118 -2.00 8.20 -7.39
C ILE A 118 -1.48 8.52 -8.79
N ASP A 119 -0.25 8.13 -9.08
CA ASP A 119 0.27 8.04 -10.44
C ASP A 119 -0.26 6.73 -11.04
N ALA A 120 -0.99 6.84 -12.15
CA ALA A 120 -1.71 5.72 -12.74
C ALA A 120 -0.75 4.63 -13.25
N GLU A 121 0.33 5.02 -13.93
CA GLU A 121 1.28 4.08 -14.51
C GLU A 121 2.06 3.34 -13.41
N VAL A 122 2.59 4.09 -12.44
CA VAL A 122 3.35 3.52 -11.33
C VAL A 122 2.47 2.56 -10.51
N THR A 123 1.21 2.93 -10.30
CA THR A 123 0.31 2.12 -9.47
C THR A 123 -0.16 0.86 -10.20
N VAL A 124 -0.42 0.92 -11.50
CA VAL A 124 -0.73 -0.28 -12.29
C VAL A 124 0.45 -1.27 -12.25
N ALA A 125 1.69 -0.76 -12.36
CA ALA A 125 2.89 -1.59 -12.22
C ALA A 125 2.98 -2.25 -10.83
N ASP A 126 2.82 -1.49 -9.74
CA ASP A 126 2.80 -2.03 -8.36
C ASP A 126 1.70 -3.08 -8.17
N CYS A 127 0.50 -2.84 -8.70
CA CYS A 127 -0.61 -3.79 -8.63
C CYS A 127 -0.26 -5.11 -9.32
N HIS A 128 0.36 -5.06 -10.50
CA HIS A 128 0.81 -6.24 -11.22
C HIS A 128 1.89 -7.00 -10.44
N GLU A 129 2.89 -6.31 -9.90
CA GLU A 129 3.95 -6.92 -9.08
C GLU A 129 3.41 -7.62 -7.83
N ARG A 130 2.34 -7.08 -7.25
CA ARG A 130 1.67 -7.63 -6.06
C ARG A 130 0.59 -8.66 -6.39
N GLY A 131 0.31 -8.93 -7.67
CA GLY A 131 -0.73 -9.86 -8.12
C GLY A 131 -2.15 -9.39 -7.83
N ILE A 132 -2.39 -8.07 -7.72
CA ILE A 132 -3.72 -7.49 -7.56
C ILE A 132 -4.29 -7.20 -8.96
N PRO A 133 -5.43 -7.79 -9.34
CA PRO A 133 -6.05 -7.51 -10.64
C PRO A 133 -6.49 -6.05 -10.71
N THR A 134 -6.49 -5.51 -11.93
CA THR A 134 -6.83 -4.11 -12.20
C THR A 134 -8.15 -3.94 -12.93
N VAL A 135 -8.68 -4.98 -13.58
CA VAL A 135 -10.01 -5.07 -14.20
C VAL A 135 -10.54 -6.50 -14.13
#